data_AF-A0AAU7C1R1-F1
#
_entry.id   AF-A0AAU7C1R1-F1
#
_cell.length_a   1.000
_cell.length_b   1.000
_cell.length_c   1.000
_cell.angle_alpha   90.00
_cell.angle_beta   90.00
_cell.angle_gamma   90.00
#
_symmetry.space_group_name_H-M   'P 1'
#
loop_
_entity.id
_entity.type
_entity.pdbx_description
1 polymer ?
#
loop_
_entity_poly.entity_id
_entity_poly.type
_entity_poly.pdbx_seq_one_letter_code
_entity_poly.pdbx_strand_id
1 'polypeptide(L)'
;MEKLKLTPNVLKIDDNDRTITASVTIDGQALIPDDGAEYTLKLANASGHVKDITLAELAFSSAELKSLPADTYTAEVWMTTGDKQRIYPSNGKAYLQIVSNVTSLVGDIVPPMTVDEISKKLDDIAKKGVTSMPGKSAYQTWLDLGNTGTEQDFINSLKADADKRPATSVWIDLSDTQNIIGRFDNGCWVELQTAAKWVPLYATGAAGYGSVTMQSFVHDQCWCNVQSFINGFLTLDAMKKATPDKYEYWKTCVVHDPYADVKQYDWSKCRITSTGSDLGEVDFAKMMFAVGLFSEKTILSLGAVKK
;
A
#
# COMPACT_ATOMS: atom_id res chain seq x y z
N MET A 1 19.56 -87.02 -7.10
CA MET A 1 18.99 -85.72 -7.52
C MET A 1 20.11 -84.82 -8.01
N GLU A 2 20.03 -84.37 -9.25
CA GLU A 2 21.05 -83.52 -9.87
C GLU A 2 20.63 -82.05 -9.77
N LYS A 3 21.53 -81.20 -9.31
CA LYS A 3 21.27 -79.77 -9.09
C LYS A 3 22.32 -78.93 -9.82
N LEU A 4 21.92 -77.73 -10.22
CA LEU A 4 22.80 -76.71 -10.79
C LEU A 4 22.63 -75.43 -9.96
N LYS A 5 23.75 -74.80 -9.60
CA LYS A 5 23.78 -73.49 -8.95
C LYS A 5 24.84 -72.61 -9.62
N LEU A 6 24.46 -71.40 -10.00
CA LEU A 6 25.38 -70.37 -10.46
C LEU A 6 25.84 -69.51 -9.27
N THR A 7 27.12 -69.14 -9.20
CA THR A 7 27.65 -68.30 -8.12
C THR A 7 28.62 -67.25 -8.68
N PRO A 8 28.36 -65.94 -8.52
CA PRO A 8 27.10 -65.36 -8.03
C PRO A 8 25.94 -65.64 -9.00
N ASN A 9 24.73 -65.78 -8.47
CA ASN A 9 23.50 -65.92 -9.27
C ASN A 9 22.77 -64.59 -9.52
N VAL A 10 23.30 -63.48 -9.02
CA VAL A 10 22.76 -62.12 -9.23
C VAL A 10 23.89 -61.18 -9.64
N LEU A 11 23.69 -60.48 -10.75
CA LEU A 11 24.65 -59.54 -11.34
C LEU A 11 23.95 -58.23 -11.72
N LYS A 12 24.68 -57.12 -11.67
CA LYS A 12 24.18 -55.85 -12.20
C LYS A 12 24.39 -55.84 -13.71
N ILE A 13 23.45 -55.25 -14.46
CA ILE A 13 23.63 -55.00 -15.88
C ILE A 13 24.92 -54.17 -16.08
N ASP A 14 25.66 -54.48 -17.14
CA ASP A 14 26.99 -53.94 -17.47
C ASP A 14 28.19 -54.39 -16.60
N ASP A 15 27.97 -55.19 -15.55
CA ASP A 15 29.06 -55.79 -14.76
C ASP A 15 29.79 -56.86 -15.58
N ASN A 16 31.00 -56.56 -16.05
CA ASN A 16 31.77 -57.39 -16.98
C ASN A 16 33.09 -57.96 -16.40
N ASP A 17 33.31 -57.82 -15.09
CA ASP A 17 34.56 -58.19 -14.42
C ASP A 17 34.33 -59.20 -13.28
N ARG A 18 33.39 -60.13 -13.46
CA ARG A 18 33.13 -61.21 -12.50
C ARG A 18 33.24 -62.57 -13.15
N THR A 19 33.79 -63.53 -12.42
CA THR A 19 33.72 -64.94 -12.77
C THR A 19 32.48 -65.57 -12.13
N ILE A 20 31.65 -66.24 -12.92
CA ILE A 20 30.50 -67.02 -12.46
C ILE A 20 30.85 -68.50 -12.55
N THR A 21 30.72 -69.23 -11.44
CA THR A 21 30.90 -70.68 -11.39
C THR A 21 29.56 -71.41 -11.46
N ALA A 22 29.46 -72.42 -12.30
CA ALA A 22 28.35 -73.35 -12.45
C ALA A 22 28.60 -74.63 -11.66
N SER A 23 28.16 -74.67 -10.40
CA SER A 23 28.28 -75.86 -9.55
C SER A 23 27.19 -76.87 -9.88
N VAL A 24 27.56 -77.97 -10.51
CA VAL A 24 26.69 -79.15 -10.71
C VAL A 24 26.91 -80.12 -9.56
N THR A 25 25.84 -80.62 -8.96
CA THR A 25 25.89 -81.60 -7.85
C THR A 25 25.02 -82.80 -8.17
N ILE A 26 25.56 -84.02 -8.10
CA ILE A 26 24.87 -85.29 -8.35
C ILE A 26 24.85 -86.05 -7.02
N ASP A 27 23.65 -86.30 -6.48
CA ASP A 27 23.47 -87.02 -5.21
C ASP A 27 24.29 -86.47 -4.03
N GLY A 28 24.50 -85.15 -4.03
CA GLY A 28 25.24 -84.43 -2.98
C GLY A 28 26.74 -84.27 -3.24
N GLN A 29 27.30 -84.89 -4.28
CA GLN A 29 28.70 -84.74 -4.68
C GLN A 29 28.85 -83.78 -5.86
N ALA A 30 29.88 -82.93 -5.82
CA ALA A 30 30.19 -82.02 -6.94
C ALA A 30 30.61 -82.83 -8.17
N LEU A 31 30.10 -82.44 -9.34
CA LEU A 31 30.58 -82.99 -10.61
C LEU A 31 32.05 -82.59 -10.78
N ILE A 32 32.90 -83.57 -11.09
CA ILE A 32 34.27 -83.35 -11.53
C ILE A 32 34.22 -83.26 -13.06
N PRO A 33 34.70 -82.17 -13.69
CA PRO A 33 34.74 -82.05 -15.15
C PRO A 33 35.53 -83.20 -15.78
N ASP A 34 35.02 -83.74 -16.88
CA ASP A 34 35.70 -84.74 -17.71
C ASP A 34 36.47 -84.02 -18.83
N ASP A 35 37.78 -84.29 -18.95
CA ASP A 35 38.67 -83.69 -19.96
C ASP A 35 38.21 -83.98 -21.41
N GLY A 36 37.41 -85.02 -21.63
CA GLY A 36 36.83 -85.37 -22.93
C GLY A 36 35.45 -84.78 -23.21
N ALA A 37 34.91 -83.96 -22.32
CA ALA A 37 33.55 -83.41 -22.43
C ALA A 37 33.51 -81.89 -22.57
N GLU A 38 32.59 -81.40 -23.39
CA GLU A 38 32.31 -79.97 -23.51
C GLU A 38 31.12 -79.59 -22.62
N TYR A 39 31.26 -78.48 -21.89
CA TYR A 39 30.21 -77.96 -21.01
C TYR A 39 29.71 -76.62 -21.56
N THR A 40 28.42 -76.55 -21.89
CA THR A 40 27.77 -75.33 -22.36
C THR A 40 26.64 -74.93 -21.41
N LEU A 41 26.70 -73.70 -20.89
CA LEU A 41 25.60 -73.08 -20.19
C LEU A 41 24.61 -72.51 -21.20
N LYS A 42 23.36 -72.95 -21.13
CA LYS A 42 22.25 -72.41 -21.91
C LYS A 42 21.39 -71.54 -21.02
N LEU A 43 21.13 -70.32 -21.48
CA LEU A 43 20.26 -69.36 -20.81
C LEU A 43 18.97 -69.19 -21.61
N ALA A 44 17.85 -69.10 -20.90
CA ALA A 44 16.54 -68.82 -21.47
C ALA A 44 15.75 -67.90 -20.53
N ASN A 45 14.91 -67.02 -21.06
CA ASN A 45 13.95 -66.24 -20.29
C ASN A 45 12.52 -66.51 -20.79
N ALA A 46 11.55 -65.65 -20.45
CA ALA A 46 10.16 -65.80 -20.90
C ALA A 46 9.99 -65.80 -22.43
N SER A 47 10.96 -65.25 -23.19
CA SER A 47 10.94 -65.26 -24.66
C SER A 47 11.50 -66.55 -25.29
N GLY A 48 12.06 -67.45 -24.47
CA GLY A 48 12.69 -68.69 -24.91
C GLY A 48 14.20 -68.66 -24.70
N HIS A 49 14.91 -69.49 -25.47
CA HIS A 49 16.37 -69.58 -25.44
C HIS A 49 17.02 -68.26 -25.90
N VAL A 50 17.99 -67.75 -25.14
CA VAL A 50 18.61 -66.44 -25.39
C VAL A 50 20.12 -66.49 -25.66
N LYS A 51 20.86 -67.43 -25.05
CA LYS A 51 22.33 -67.47 -25.17
C LYS A 51 22.92 -68.82 -24.78
N ASP A 52 23.97 -69.21 -25.50
CA ASP A 52 24.88 -70.31 -25.18
C ASP A 52 26.23 -69.75 -24.74
N ILE A 53 26.83 -70.32 -23.68
CA ILE A 53 28.14 -69.93 -23.15
C ILE A 53 28.95 -71.20 -22.88
N THR A 54 30.08 -71.37 -23.57
CA THR A 54 31.03 -72.45 -23.28
C THR A 54 31.69 -72.21 -21.92
N LEU A 55 31.73 -73.23 -21.07
CA LEU A 55 32.29 -73.16 -19.73
C LEU A 55 33.72 -73.72 -19.71
N ALA A 56 34.66 -72.93 -19.21
CA ALA A 56 36.00 -73.40 -18.86
C ALA A 56 36.01 -73.76 -17.37
N GLU A 57 36.34 -75.01 -17.02
CA GLU A 57 36.34 -75.51 -15.64
C GLU A 57 35.01 -75.23 -14.89
N LEU A 58 33.88 -75.36 -15.61
CA LEU A 58 32.54 -75.01 -15.11
C LEU A 58 32.41 -73.54 -14.66
N ALA A 59 33.14 -72.62 -15.30
CA ALA A 59 33.04 -71.19 -15.04
C ALA A 59 33.03 -70.37 -16.35
N PHE A 60 32.54 -69.13 -16.26
CA PHE A 60 32.55 -68.15 -17.34
C PHE A 60 32.65 -66.72 -16.80
N SER A 61 33.06 -65.77 -17.65
CA SER A 61 33.11 -64.34 -17.30
C SER A 61 31.75 -63.66 -17.51
N SER A 62 31.38 -62.73 -16.63
CA SER A 62 30.20 -61.89 -16.76
C SER A 62 30.23 -61.00 -18.00
N ALA A 63 31.41 -60.80 -18.63
CA ALA A 63 31.53 -60.18 -19.95
C ALA A 63 30.69 -60.89 -21.03
N GLU A 64 30.49 -62.22 -20.89
CA GLU A 64 29.62 -63.00 -21.78
C GLU A 64 28.13 -62.66 -21.59
N LEU A 65 27.74 -61.93 -20.57
CA LEU A 65 26.35 -61.50 -20.35
C LEU A 65 26.08 -60.10 -20.91
N LYS A 66 27.10 -59.44 -21.46
CA LYS A 66 26.95 -58.16 -22.14
C LYS A 66 25.85 -58.28 -23.21
N SER A 67 25.03 -57.23 -23.32
CA SER A 67 23.83 -57.13 -24.17
C SER A 67 22.59 -57.91 -23.73
N LEU A 68 22.65 -58.73 -22.67
CA LEU A 68 21.44 -59.30 -22.08
C LEU A 68 20.73 -58.24 -21.23
N PRO A 69 19.42 -58.00 -21.44
CA PRO A 69 18.66 -57.06 -20.61
C PRO A 69 18.56 -57.55 -19.16
N ALA A 70 18.23 -56.63 -18.25
CA ALA A 70 17.91 -56.98 -16.88
C ALA A 70 16.65 -57.87 -16.84
N ASP A 71 16.81 -59.12 -16.40
CA ASP A 71 15.77 -60.15 -16.35
C ASP A 71 16.21 -61.31 -15.45
N THR A 72 15.29 -62.25 -15.21
CA THR A 72 15.58 -63.55 -14.59
C THR A 72 15.70 -64.61 -15.68
N TYR A 73 16.91 -65.16 -15.83
CA TYR A 73 17.21 -66.22 -16.79
C TYR A 73 17.19 -67.57 -16.11
N THR A 74 16.47 -68.51 -16.70
CA THR A 74 16.61 -69.94 -16.40
C THR A 74 17.88 -70.47 -17.06
N ALA A 75 18.57 -71.36 -16.34
CA ALA A 75 19.88 -71.87 -16.72
C ALA A 75 19.92 -73.39 -16.71
N GLU A 76 20.56 -73.96 -17.73
CA GLU A 76 20.90 -75.39 -17.83
C GLU A 76 22.35 -75.56 -18.27
N VAL A 77 23.05 -76.57 -17.74
CA VAL A 77 24.39 -76.95 -18.21
C VAL A 77 24.26 -78.23 -19.03
N TRP A 78 24.69 -78.15 -20.28
CA TRP A 78 24.68 -79.23 -21.25
C TRP A 78 26.11 -79.78 -21.35
N MET A 79 26.32 -81.02 -20.92
CA MET A 79 27.56 -81.78 -21.06
C MET A 79 27.47 -82.64 -22.31
N THR A 80 28.42 -82.49 -23.23
CA THR A 80 28.45 -83.23 -24.50
C THR A 80 29.73 -84.04 -24.60
N THR A 81 29.61 -85.32 -24.95
CA THR A 81 30.73 -86.25 -25.16
C THR A 81 30.47 -87.04 -26.44
N GLY A 82 31.11 -86.64 -27.54
CA GLY A 82 30.75 -87.13 -28.88
C GLY A 82 29.27 -86.82 -29.19
N ASP A 83 28.51 -87.83 -29.61
CA ASP A 83 27.07 -87.68 -29.92
C ASP A 83 26.14 -87.76 -28.69
N LYS A 84 26.70 -87.94 -27.48
CA LYS A 84 25.92 -88.09 -26.24
C LYS A 84 25.83 -86.77 -25.50
N GLN A 85 24.67 -86.53 -24.92
CA GLN A 85 24.40 -85.31 -24.17
C GLN A 85 23.72 -85.60 -22.83
N ARG A 86 24.14 -84.88 -21.79
CA ARG A 86 23.51 -84.88 -20.46
C ARG A 86 23.21 -83.44 -20.04
N ILE A 87 22.03 -83.18 -19.48
CA ILE A 87 21.55 -81.84 -19.14
C ILE A 87 21.31 -81.74 -17.64
N TYR A 88 21.83 -80.68 -17.03
CA TYR A 88 21.69 -80.39 -15.61
C TYR A 88 20.94 -79.07 -15.40
N PRO A 89 20.01 -78.99 -14.42
CA PRO A 89 19.61 -80.06 -13.50
C PRO A 89 18.59 -81.03 -14.12
N SER A 90 18.52 -82.27 -13.61
CA SER A 90 17.52 -83.26 -14.06
C SER A 90 16.10 -83.01 -13.52
N ASN A 91 15.94 -82.11 -12.54
CA ASN A 91 14.66 -81.68 -12.02
C ASN A 91 14.73 -80.21 -11.56
N GLY A 92 13.66 -79.44 -11.87
CA GLY A 92 13.59 -78.01 -11.57
C GLY A 92 14.40 -77.15 -12.54
N LYS A 93 14.70 -75.91 -12.15
CA LYS A 93 15.49 -74.96 -12.94
C LYS A 93 16.53 -74.27 -12.07
N ALA A 94 17.70 -73.98 -12.63
CA ALA A 94 18.63 -73.02 -12.05
C ALA A 94 18.35 -71.63 -12.59
N TYR A 95 18.82 -70.59 -11.89
CA TYR A 95 18.54 -69.20 -12.24
C TYR A 95 19.79 -68.32 -12.19
N LEU A 96 19.85 -67.36 -13.11
CA LEU A 96 20.76 -66.23 -13.14
C LEU A 96 19.92 -64.96 -13.26
N GLN A 97 20.10 -64.01 -12.35
CA GLN A 97 19.38 -62.73 -12.37
C GLN A 97 20.32 -61.61 -12.79
N ILE A 98 19.95 -60.87 -13.83
CA ILE A 98 20.60 -59.63 -14.22
C ILE A 98 19.68 -58.50 -13.75
N VAL A 99 20.16 -57.62 -12.87
CA VAL A 99 19.38 -56.51 -12.31
C VAL A 99 19.87 -55.16 -12.84
N SER A 100 18.95 -54.23 -13.05
CA SER A 100 19.28 -52.87 -13.49
C SER A 100 20.27 -52.19 -12.55
N ASN A 101 21.17 -51.39 -13.11
CA ASN A 101 22.09 -50.53 -12.36
C ASN A 101 21.43 -49.18 -12.05
N VAL A 102 22.08 -48.36 -11.22
CA VAL A 102 21.53 -47.06 -10.81
C VAL A 102 21.45 -46.05 -11.97
N THR A 103 22.17 -46.27 -13.07
CA THR A 103 22.07 -45.44 -14.28
C THR A 103 20.83 -45.77 -15.11
N SER A 104 20.15 -46.89 -14.85
CA SER A 104 18.87 -47.25 -15.46
C SER A 104 17.66 -46.56 -14.80
N LEU A 105 17.85 -45.90 -13.66
CA LEU A 105 16.82 -45.10 -13.02
C LEU A 105 16.65 -43.79 -13.81
N VAL A 106 15.61 -43.71 -14.64
CA VAL A 106 15.16 -42.45 -15.23
C VAL A 106 14.42 -41.67 -14.15
N GLY A 107 15.17 -40.88 -13.38
CA GLY A 107 14.63 -39.79 -12.59
C GLY A 107 15.05 -38.48 -13.24
N ASP A 108 14.12 -37.55 -13.43
CA ASP A 108 14.47 -36.21 -13.88
C ASP A 108 15.47 -35.60 -12.89
N ILE A 109 16.69 -35.35 -13.35
CA ILE A 109 17.60 -34.47 -12.62
C ILE A 109 16.93 -33.11 -12.67
N VAL A 110 16.41 -32.63 -11.54
CA VAL A 110 15.98 -31.24 -11.43
C VAL A 110 17.20 -30.40 -11.80
N PRO A 111 17.15 -29.59 -12.88
CA PRO A 111 18.29 -28.80 -13.29
C PRO A 111 18.76 -27.98 -12.09
N PRO A 112 20.06 -28.00 -11.76
CA PRO A 112 20.57 -27.14 -10.70
C PRO A 112 20.35 -25.70 -11.16
N MET A 113 19.39 -25.03 -10.53
CA MET A 113 19.25 -23.59 -10.71
C MET A 113 20.43 -22.90 -10.04
N THR A 114 21.06 -21.98 -10.76
CA THR A 114 22.08 -21.09 -10.22
C THR A 114 21.47 -20.11 -9.22
N VAL A 115 22.30 -19.56 -8.33
CA VAL A 115 21.89 -18.47 -7.42
C VAL A 115 21.34 -17.27 -8.22
N ASP A 116 21.90 -17.01 -9.41
CA ASP A 116 21.46 -15.94 -10.31
C ASP A 116 20.05 -16.19 -10.86
N GLU A 117 19.72 -17.42 -11.23
CA GLU A 117 18.37 -17.79 -11.68
C GLU A 117 17.34 -17.71 -10.54
N ILE A 118 17.74 -18.05 -9.31
CA ILE A 118 16.90 -17.85 -8.13
C ILE A 118 16.66 -16.35 -7.92
N SER A 119 17.71 -15.53 -7.97
CA SER A 119 17.61 -14.08 -7.82
C SER A 119 16.68 -13.48 -8.87
N LYS A 120 16.83 -13.88 -10.13
CA LYS A 120 15.99 -13.39 -11.23
C LYS A 120 14.51 -13.77 -11.02
N LYS A 121 14.22 -14.98 -10.56
CA LYS A 121 12.84 -15.38 -10.25
C LYS A 121 12.27 -14.59 -9.07
N LEU A 122 13.08 -14.28 -8.05
CA LEU A 122 12.66 -13.42 -6.95
C LEU A 122 12.36 -11.99 -7.42
N ASP A 123 13.18 -11.44 -8.32
CA ASP A 123 12.94 -10.12 -8.92
C ASP A 123 11.65 -10.09 -9.75
N ASP A 124 11.38 -11.13 -10.53
CA ASP A 124 10.16 -11.23 -11.33
C ASP A 124 8.91 -11.37 -10.46
N ILE A 125 9.01 -12.10 -9.34
CA ILE A 125 7.94 -12.19 -8.32
C ILE A 125 7.73 -10.82 -7.66
N ALA A 126 8.81 -10.13 -7.27
CA ALA A 126 8.73 -8.80 -6.67
C ALA A 126 8.07 -7.80 -7.63
N LYS A 127 8.45 -7.79 -8.92
CA LYS A 127 7.80 -6.94 -9.93
C LYS A 127 6.31 -7.25 -10.10
N LYS A 128 5.91 -8.52 -10.05
CA LYS A 128 4.49 -8.92 -10.12
C LYS A 128 3.70 -8.55 -8.85
N GLY A 129 4.34 -8.52 -7.68
CA GLY A 129 3.71 -8.09 -6.42
C GLY A 129 3.49 -6.57 -6.30
N VAL A 130 4.16 -5.76 -7.12
CA VAL A 130 4.11 -4.29 -7.07
C VAL A 130 3.02 -3.70 -7.99
N THR A 131 2.15 -4.50 -8.59
CA THR A 131 1.09 -4.00 -9.49
C THR A 131 -0.10 -3.33 -8.78
N SER A 132 -0.14 -3.24 -7.45
CA SER A 132 -0.96 -2.22 -6.81
C SER A 132 -0.19 -0.90 -6.81
N MET A 133 -0.23 -0.18 -7.94
CA MET A 133 0.15 1.24 -7.91
C MET A 133 -0.69 1.88 -6.79
N PRO A 134 -0.08 2.58 -5.82
CA PRO A 134 -0.86 3.33 -4.85
C PRO A 134 -1.80 4.26 -5.64
N GLY A 135 -3.08 4.24 -5.28
CA GLY A 135 -4.07 5.10 -5.92
C GLY A 135 -3.63 6.57 -5.87
N LYS A 136 -4.08 7.36 -6.85
CA LYS A 136 -3.76 8.80 -6.90
C LYS A 136 -4.12 9.45 -5.57
N SER A 137 -3.25 10.31 -5.06
CA SER A 137 -3.59 11.17 -3.93
C SER A 137 -4.71 12.13 -4.31
N ALA A 138 -5.40 12.68 -3.30
CA ALA A 138 -6.42 13.71 -3.53
C ALA A 138 -5.83 14.95 -4.25
N TYR A 139 -4.59 15.33 -3.93
CA TYR A 139 -3.85 16.39 -4.61
C TYR A 139 -3.57 16.06 -6.09
N GLN A 140 -3.13 14.83 -6.38
CA GLN A 140 -2.91 14.41 -7.77
C GLN A 140 -4.21 14.41 -8.57
N THR A 141 -5.32 13.98 -7.96
CA THR A 141 -6.65 14.06 -8.58
C THR A 141 -7.07 15.52 -8.82
N TRP A 142 -6.77 16.43 -7.89
CA TRP A 142 -7.04 17.86 -8.02
C TRP A 142 -6.26 18.50 -9.18
N LEU A 143 -4.99 18.13 -9.37
CA LEU A 143 -4.19 18.54 -10.54
C LEU A 143 -4.76 17.98 -11.85
N ASP A 144 -5.17 16.70 -11.85
CA ASP A 144 -5.73 16.06 -13.05
C ASP A 144 -7.06 16.69 -13.51
N LEU A 145 -7.77 17.38 -12.60
CA LEU A 145 -8.96 18.18 -12.91
C LEU A 145 -8.64 19.55 -13.55
N GLY A 146 -7.36 19.85 -13.82
CA GLY A 146 -6.91 21.08 -14.48
C GLY A 146 -6.54 22.21 -13.52
N ASN A 147 -6.49 21.95 -12.22
CA ASN A 147 -5.99 22.92 -11.26
C ASN A 147 -4.46 22.96 -11.25
N THR A 148 -3.90 24.09 -10.84
CA THR A 148 -2.45 24.29 -10.71
C THR A 148 -2.15 24.98 -9.38
N GLY A 149 -1.09 24.58 -8.69
CA GLY A 149 -0.69 25.18 -7.43
C GLY A 149 0.19 24.25 -6.63
N THR A 150 0.54 24.67 -5.42
CA THR A 150 1.22 23.87 -4.39
C THR A 150 0.22 23.01 -3.61
N GLU A 151 0.71 22.10 -2.78
CA GLU A 151 -0.15 21.37 -1.83
C GLU A 151 -0.88 22.32 -0.89
N GLN A 152 -0.28 23.47 -0.54
CA GLN A 152 -0.92 24.48 0.29
C GLN A 152 -2.10 25.14 -0.43
N ASP A 153 -2.00 25.35 -1.75
CA ASP A 153 -3.10 25.87 -2.57
C ASP A 153 -4.26 24.87 -2.63
N PHE A 154 -3.93 23.57 -2.73
CA PHE A 154 -4.93 22.51 -2.63
C PHE A 154 -5.64 22.52 -1.27
N ILE A 155 -4.91 22.57 -0.15
CA ILE A 155 -5.51 22.66 1.19
C ILE A 155 -6.38 23.92 1.33
N ASN A 156 -5.97 25.04 0.75
CA ASN A 156 -6.79 26.25 0.72
C ASN A 156 -8.06 26.07 -0.13
N SER A 157 -8.00 25.33 -1.25
CA SER A 157 -9.18 25.03 -2.07
C SER A 157 -10.21 24.10 -1.40
N LEU A 158 -9.78 23.32 -0.41
CA LEU A 158 -10.66 22.45 0.37
C LEU A 158 -11.42 23.21 1.47
N LYS A 159 -11.00 24.43 1.80
CA LYS A 159 -11.76 25.27 2.74
C LYS A 159 -13.06 25.62 2.04
N ALA A 160 -14.19 25.29 2.67
CA ALA A 160 -15.45 25.84 2.24
C ALA A 160 -15.31 27.36 2.28
N ASP A 161 -15.54 28.03 1.14
CA ASP A 161 -16.00 29.41 1.17
C ASP A 161 -17.32 29.36 1.92
N ALA A 162 -17.25 29.53 3.24
CA ALA A 162 -18.46 29.84 3.99
C ALA A 162 -18.95 31.13 3.34
N ASP A 163 -20.02 31.03 2.54
CA ASP A 163 -20.70 32.18 1.95
C ASP A 163 -20.79 33.22 3.06
N LYS A 164 -19.93 34.26 2.99
CA LYS A 164 -19.83 35.19 4.10
C LYS A 164 -21.20 35.85 4.15
N ARG A 165 -21.92 35.64 5.24
CA ARG A 165 -23.19 36.28 5.49
C ARG A 165 -22.96 37.63 6.17
N PRO A 166 -23.91 38.57 6.10
CA PRO A 166 -23.93 39.71 7.01
C PRO A 166 -23.78 39.25 8.47
N ALA A 167 -23.00 39.97 9.27
CA ALA A 167 -22.85 39.64 10.68
C ALA A 167 -24.19 39.73 11.42
N THR A 168 -24.44 38.80 12.34
CA THR A 168 -25.63 38.82 13.22
C THR A 168 -25.29 38.81 14.69
N SER A 169 -24.02 38.67 15.05
CA SER A 169 -23.55 38.77 16.43
C SER A 169 -22.12 39.26 16.50
N VAL A 170 -21.77 39.83 17.65
CA VAL A 170 -20.41 40.23 18.00
C VAL A 170 -20.11 39.74 19.41
N TRP A 171 -18.90 39.22 19.63
CA TRP A 171 -18.37 38.99 20.97
C TRP A 171 -17.05 39.74 21.13
N ILE A 172 -16.80 40.21 22.36
CA ILE A 172 -15.66 41.06 22.65
C ILE A 172 -14.54 40.20 23.22
N ASP A 173 -13.42 40.19 22.52
CA ASP A 173 -12.20 39.50 22.90
C ASP A 173 -11.28 40.50 23.61
N LEU A 174 -11.05 40.22 24.89
CA LEU A 174 -10.21 41.00 25.81
C LEU A 174 -8.88 40.27 26.09
N SER A 175 -8.52 39.27 25.29
CA SER A 175 -7.26 38.53 25.46
C SER A 175 -6.03 39.35 25.06
N ASP A 176 -6.19 40.35 24.19
CA ASP A 176 -5.16 41.34 23.88
C ASP A 176 -5.14 42.44 24.97
N THR A 177 -3.97 42.67 25.57
CA THR A 177 -3.79 43.67 26.64
C THR A 177 -3.67 45.11 26.12
N GLN A 178 -3.58 45.31 24.79
CA GLN A 178 -3.42 46.62 24.15
C GLN A 178 -4.63 47.03 23.31
N ASN A 179 -5.30 46.08 22.64
CA ASN A 179 -6.43 46.34 21.76
C ASN A 179 -7.70 45.65 22.25
N ILE A 180 -8.85 46.24 21.96
CA ILE A 180 -10.14 45.58 22.21
C ILE A 180 -10.68 45.11 20.87
N ILE A 181 -10.90 43.81 20.77
CA ILE A 181 -11.25 43.16 19.51
C ILE A 181 -12.73 42.79 19.51
N GLY A 182 -13.48 43.27 18.53
CA GLY A 182 -14.82 42.78 18.23
C GLY A 182 -14.74 41.67 17.19
N ARG A 183 -15.16 40.46 17.56
CA ARG A 183 -15.21 39.30 16.67
C ARG A 183 -16.65 39.04 16.24
N PHE A 184 -16.86 38.88 14.94
CA PHE A 184 -18.18 38.66 14.35
C PHE A 184 -18.36 37.21 13.90
N ASP A 185 -19.61 36.77 13.91
CA ASP A 185 -20.00 35.40 13.54
C ASP A 185 -19.91 35.07 12.05
N ASN A 186 -19.52 36.05 11.22
CA ASN A 186 -19.21 35.87 9.80
C ASN A 186 -17.69 35.84 9.51
N GLY A 187 -16.87 35.76 10.55
CA GLY A 187 -15.41 35.70 10.42
C GLY A 187 -14.73 37.07 10.30
N CYS A 188 -15.47 38.16 10.16
CA CYS A 188 -14.90 39.50 10.28
C CYS A 188 -14.41 39.73 11.72
N TRP A 189 -13.36 40.51 11.87
CA TRP A 189 -12.95 41.00 13.19
C TRP A 189 -12.40 42.41 13.09
N VAL A 190 -12.55 43.17 14.16
CA VAL A 190 -12.25 44.59 14.17
C VAL A 190 -11.44 44.91 15.42
N GLU A 191 -10.27 45.48 15.21
CA GLU A 191 -9.42 46.00 16.28
C GLU A 191 -9.79 47.46 16.53
N LEU A 192 -10.06 47.80 17.79
CA LEU A 192 -9.99 49.19 18.25
C LEU A 192 -8.65 49.39 18.95
N GLN A 193 -7.75 50.13 18.30
CA GLN A 193 -6.46 50.49 18.87
C GLN A 193 -6.70 51.64 19.86
N THR A 194 -6.53 51.39 21.15
CA THR A 194 -6.83 52.37 22.20
C THR A 194 -5.56 52.77 22.94
N ALA A 195 -5.42 54.06 23.26
CA ALA A 195 -4.35 54.58 24.11
C ALA A 195 -4.60 54.34 25.61
N ALA A 196 -5.77 53.81 26.01
CA ALA A 196 -6.18 53.72 27.40
C ALA A 196 -6.80 52.36 27.73
N LYS A 197 -6.01 51.54 28.46
CA LYS A 197 -6.40 50.25 29.07
C LYS A 197 -7.66 50.29 29.97
N TRP A 198 -8.23 51.48 30.23
CA TRP A 198 -9.26 51.74 31.24
C TRP A 198 -10.53 52.41 30.71
N VAL A 199 -10.61 52.80 29.43
CA VAL A 199 -11.87 53.30 28.86
C VAL A 199 -12.77 52.08 28.65
N PRO A 200 -13.98 52.03 29.23
CA PRO A 200 -14.87 50.89 29.11
C PRO A 200 -15.52 50.81 27.72
N LEU A 201 -14.72 50.69 26.66
CA LEU A 201 -15.15 50.43 25.28
C LEU A 201 -16.03 49.17 25.19
N TYR A 202 -15.96 48.32 26.21
CA TYR A 202 -16.99 47.40 26.64
C TYR A 202 -17.09 47.47 28.19
N ALA A 203 -18.10 48.14 28.73
CA ALA A 203 -18.38 48.09 30.16
C ALA A 203 -19.29 46.90 30.44
N THR A 204 -18.98 46.09 31.43
CA THR A 204 -20.03 45.30 32.10
C THR A 204 -19.83 45.53 33.58
N GLY A 205 -20.72 46.33 34.20
CA GLY A 205 -20.83 46.34 35.67
C GLY A 205 -20.77 47.69 36.40
N ALA A 206 -20.61 48.85 35.74
CA ALA A 206 -20.79 50.15 36.39
C ALA A 206 -22.22 50.68 36.15
N ALA A 207 -22.88 51.22 37.18
CA ALA A 207 -24.23 51.75 37.05
C ALA A 207 -24.28 52.84 35.97
N GLY A 208 -25.00 52.58 34.86
CA GLY A 208 -25.10 53.48 33.70
C GLY A 208 -24.16 53.17 32.52
N TYR A 209 -23.26 52.19 32.66
CA TYR A 209 -22.36 51.75 31.59
C TYR A 209 -22.57 50.27 31.24
N GLY A 210 -22.51 49.92 29.96
CA GLY A 210 -22.48 48.53 29.53
C GLY A 210 -23.81 47.93 29.09
N SER A 211 -24.79 48.78 28.76
CA SER A 211 -26.09 48.28 28.31
C SER A 211 -26.00 47.81 26.86
N VAL A 212 -26.46 46.60 26.57
CA VAL A 212 -26.63 46.09 25.20
C VAL A 212 -28.04 46.34 24.65
N THR A 213 -28.78 47.21 25.34
CA THR A 213 -30.16 47.62 25.05
C THR A 213 -30.29 49.13 24.89
N MET A 214 -29.18 49.81 24.56
CA MET A 214 -29.12 51.26 24.46
C MET A 214 -29.91 51.76 23.24
N GLN A 215 -30.67 52.84 23.43
CA GLN A 215 -31.45 53.50 22.38
C GLN A 215 -30.81 54.79 21.88
N SER A 216 -29.59 55.11 22.34
CA SER A 216 -28.82 56.29 21.94
C SER A 216 -27.35 55.93 21.76
N PHE A 217 -26.69 56.52 20.78
CA PHE A 217 -25.25 56.36 20.58
C PHE A 217 -24.47 57.05 21.71
N VAL A 218 -23.52 56.34 22.31
CA VAL A 218 -22.71 56.83 23.45
C VAL A 218 -21.23 56.68 23.15
N HIS A 219 -20.47 57.75 23.42
CA HIS A 219 -19.04 57.86 23.12
C HIS A 219 -18.21 56.70 23.70
N ASP A 220 -18.26 56.51 25.02
CA ASP A 220 -17.38 55.57 25.72
C ASP A 220 -17.86 54.12 25.69
N GLN A 221 -18.90 53.78 24.90
CA GLN A 221 -19.53 52.45 24.88
C GLN A 221 -19.52 51.84 23.47
N CYS A 222 -18.37 51.88 22.80
CA CYS A 222 -18.20 51.50 21.39
C CYS A 222 -18.83 50.15 21.06
N TRP A 223 -18.43 49.07 21.74
CA TRP A 223 -18.94 47.74 21.44
C TRP A 223 -20.39 47.54 21.88
N CYS A 224 -20.84 48.22 22.94
CA CYS A 224 -22.24 48.22 23.34
C CYS A 224 -23.14 48.92 22.31
N ASN A 225 -22.64 49.96 21.60
CA ASN A 225 -23.37 50.57 20.49
C ASN A 225 -23.58 49.55 19.36
N VAL A 226 -22.53 48.82 18.97
CA VAL A 226 -22.60 47.79 17.92
C VAL A 226 -23.56 46.67 18.32
N GLN A 227 -23.45 46.19 19.56
CA GLN A 227 -24.32 45.12 20.05
C GLN A 227 -25.78 45.58 20.20
N SER A 228 -26.01 46.80 20.66
CA SER A 228 -27.36 47.39 20.73
C SER A 228 -27.97 47.57 19.34
N PHE A 229 -27.16 47.87 18.32
CA PHE A 229 -27.61 47.92 16.93
C PHE A 229 -27.99 46.52 16.42
N ILE A 230 -27.12 45.52 16.63
CA ILE A 230 -27.39 44.11 16.29
C ILE A 230 -28.69 43.62 16.93
N ASN A 231 -28.89 43.95 18.20
CA ASN A 231 -30.07 43.56 18.97
C ASN A 231 -31.34 44.37 18.60
N GLY A 232 -31.23 45.37 17.72
CA GLY A 232 -32.36 46.20 17.27
C GLY A 232 -32.79 47.32 18.22
N PHE A 233 -32.05 47.57 19.30
CA PHE A 233 -32.35 48.66 20.25
C PHE A 233 -31.83 50.03 19.77
N LEU A 234 -30.66 50.05 19.14
CA LEU A 234 -30.07 51.26 18.58
C LEU A 234 -30.40 51.38 17.10
N THR A 235 -31.13 52.43 16.73
CA THR A 235 -31.55 52.67 15.33
C THR A 235 -30.66 53.70 14.63
N LEU A 236 -30.70 53.72 13.29
CA LEU A 236 -30.01 54.75 12.51
C LEU A 236 -30.49 56.17 12.85
N ASP A 237 -31.77 56.34 13.13
CA ASP A 237 -32.32 57.64 13.52
C ASP A 237 -31.83 58.09 14.90
N ALA A 238 -31.59 57.15 15.82
CA ALA A 238 -30.95 57.45 17.09
C ALA A 238 -29.47 57.83 16.89
N MET A 239 -28.76 57.15 15.99
CA MET A 239 -27.38 57.50 15.63
C MET A 239 -27.30 58.91 15.01
N LYS A 240 -28.23 59.28 14.12
CA LYS A 240 -28.28 60.62 13.48
C LYS A 240 -28.43 61.79 14.46
N LYS A 241 -28.96 61.54 15.67
CA LYS A 241 -29.13 62.52 16.75
C LYS A 241 -27.89 62.66 17.64
N ALA A 242 -26.88 61.81 17.46
CA ALA A 242 -25.61 61.93 18.16
C ALA A 242 -24.84 63.17 17.69
N THR A 243 -23.89 63.61 18.51
CA THR A 243 -22.91 64.63 18.15
C THR A 243 -21.65 63.96 17.57
N PRO A 244 -20.94 64.58 16.61
CA PRO A 244 -19.80 63.95 15.92
C PRO A 244 -18.67 63.47 16.85
N ASP A 245 -18.42 64.17 17.95
CA ASP A 245 -17.43 63.80 18.98
C ASP A 245 -17.66 62.40 19.54
N LYS A 246 -18.92 61.92 19.56
CA LYS A 246 -19.23 60.56 20.04
C LYS A 246 -18.59 59.46 19.20
N TYR A 247 -18.12 59.77 18.00
CA TYR A 247 -17.52 58.80 17.09
C TYR A 247 -15.99 58.77 17.14
N GLU A 248 -15.35 59.61 17.96
CA GLU A 248 -13.88 59.81 17.99
C GLU A 248 -13.08 58.50 18.04
N TYR A 249 -13.48 57.58 18.92
CA TYR A 249 -12.77 56.31 19.09
C TYR A 249 -12.82 55.39 17.87
N TRP A 250 -13.76 55.57 16.94
CA TRP A 250 -13.83 54.77 15.73
C TRP A 250 -12.75 55.12 14.70
N LYS A 251 -12.05 56.26 14.85
CA LYS A 251 -10.89 56.60 14.01
C LYS A 251 -9.79 55.56 14.04
N THR A 252 -9.70 54.78 15.12
CA THR A 252 -8.66 53.78 15.31
C THR A 252 -9.08 52.37 14.90
N CYS A 253 -10.30 52.23 14.35
CA CYS A 253 -10.81 50.92 13.97
C CYS A 253 -10.07 50.34 12.74
N VAL A 254 -9.65 49.09 12.84
CA VAL A 254 -9.05 48.34 11.74
C VAL A 254 -9.90 47.09 11.50
N VAL A 255 -10.48 46.99 10.30
CA VAL A 255 -11.30 45.84 9.90
C VAL A 255 -10.43 44.81 9.22
N HIS A 256 -10.58 43.57 9.65
CA HIS A 256 -9.89 42.42 9.11
C HIS A 256 -10.90 41.41 8.56
N ASP A 257 -10.49 40.73 7.49
CA ASP A 257 -11.30 39.77 6.76
C ASP A 257 -12.71 40.29 6.41
N PRO A 258 -12.84 41.48 5.78
CA PRO A 258 -14.13 42.12 5.59
C PRO A 258 -15.10 41.24 4.77
N TYR A 259 -16.39 41.38 5.10
CA TYR A 259 -17.49 40.84 4.31
C TYR A 259 -17.74 41.70 3.06
N ALA A 260 -17.75 43.03 3.22
CA ALA A 260 -18.01 43.97 2.13
C ALA A 260 -16.78 44.83 1.78
N ASP A 261 -16.55 45.04 0.48
CA ASP A 261 -15.44 45.85 -0.01
C ASP A 261 -15.77 47.36 0.04
N VAL A 262 -15.23 48.03 1.05
CA VAL A 262 -15.37 49.49 1.24
C VAL A 262 -14.69 50.30 0.13
N LYS A 263 -13.75 49.73 -0.63
CA LYS A 263 -12.99 50.48 -1.66
C LYS A 263 -13.84 50.82 -2.89
N GLN A 264 -14.94 50.08 -3.09
CA GLN A 264 -15.92 50.30 -4.17
C GLN A 264 -16.72 51.60 -4.00
N TYR A 265 -16.58 52.30 -2.87
CA TYR A 265 -17.32 53.52 -2.58
C TYR A 265 -16.39 54.70 -2.30
N ASP A 266 -16.82 55.89 -2.71
CA ASP A 266 -16.34 57.16 -2.20
C ASP A 266 -17.12 57.53 -0.92
N TRP A 267 -16.38 57.84 0.13
CA TRP A 267 -16.88 58.13 1.47
C TRP A 267 -16.71 59.61 1.86
N SER A 268 -16.17 60.45 0.96
CA SER A 268 -15.83 61.85 1.22
C SER A 268 -17.00 62.65 1.81
N LYS A 269 -18.22 62.36 1.33
CA LYS A 269 -19.48 63.00 1.75
C LYS A 269 -20.28 62.20 2.79
N CYS A 270 -19.82 61.01 3.17
CA CYS A 270 -20.55 60.17 4.10
C CYS A 270 -20.58 60.79 5.50
N ARG A 271 -21.74 61.02 6.09
CA ARG A 271 -21.92 61.51 7.47
C ARG A 271 -23.09 60.80 8.12
N ILE A 272 -23.01 60.55 9.44
CA ILE A 272 -24.09 59.91 10.19
C ILE A 272 -24.92 60.97 10.90
N THR A 273 -24.28 61.89 11.60
CA THR A 273 -24.90 62.94 12.37
C THR A 273 -25.37 64.09 11.48
N SER A 274 -26.39 64.80 11.95
CA SER A 274 -26.96 65.96 11.25
C SER A 274 -26.03 67.18 11.17
N THR A 275 -25.02 67.27 12.05
CA THR A 275 -24.04 68.37 12.10
C THR A 275 -22.72 68.04 11.38
N GLY A 276 -22.51 66.76 11.01
CA GLY A 276 -21.52 66.26 10.05
C GLY A 276 -20.09 66.76 10.22
N SER A 277 -19.27 66.04 11.01
CA SER A 277 -17.82 66.28 11.11
C SER A 277 -17.04 64.98 10.98
N ASP A 278 -15.84 65.00 10.37
CA ASP A 278 -15.03 63.78 10.22
C ASP A 278 -14.24 63.43 11.50
N LEU A 279 -14.96 63.28 12.61
CA LEU A 279 -14.41 62.85 13.90
C LEU A 279 -14.58 61.34 14.12
N GLY A 280 -14.70 60.53 13.06
CA GLY A 280 -14.80 59.06 13.17
C GLY A 280 -16.13 58.48 12.67
N GLU A 281 -17.08 59.34 12.30
CA GLU A 281 -18.37 58.92 11.73
C GLU A 281 -18.19 58.07 10.46
N VAL A 282 -17.25 58.47 9.59
CA VAL A 282 -16.93 57.77 8.34
C VAL A 282 -16.30 56.41 8.64
N ASP A 283 -15.41 56.35 9.63
CA ASP A 283 -14.71 55.12 10.02
C ASP A 283 -15.69 54.11 10.62
N PHE A 284 -16.61 54.57 11.48
CA PHE A 284 -17.71 53.74 11.98
C PHE A 284 -18.61 53.24 10.85
N ALA A 285 -19.03 54.11 9.92
CA ALA A 285 -19.89 53.71 8.79
C ALA A 285 -19.21 52.67 7.89
N LYS A 286 -17.92 52.85 7.59
CA LYS A 286 -17.10 51.88 6.84
C LYS A 286 -17.02 50.55 7.57
N MET A 287 -16.76 50.57 8.88
CA MET A 287 -16.69 49.36 9.69
C MET A 287 -18.03 48.62 9.67
N MET A 288 -19.13 49.30 9.99
CA MET A 288 -20.48 48.71 9.99
C MET A 288 -20.84 48.09 8.64
N PHE A 289 -20.46 48.72 7.52
CA PHE A 289 -20.66 48.15 6.18
C PHE A 289 -19.73 46.95 5.92
N ALA A 290 -18.44 47.10 6.22
CA ALA A 290 -17.43 46.08 5.99
C ALA A 290 -17.74 44.77 6.72
N VAL A 291 -18.33 44.82 7.92
CA VAL A 291 -18.74 43.63 8.68
C VAL A 291 -20.16 43.16 8.33
N GLY A 292 -20.89 43.89 7.49
CA GLY A 292 -22.22 43.52 6.98
C GLY A 292 -23.41 44.01 7.82
N LEU A 293 -23.20 44.85 8.83
CA LEU A 293 -24.28 45.42 9.63
C LEU A 293 -25.02 46.57 8.93
N PHE A 294 -24.32 47.36 8.13
CA PHE A 294 -24.95 48.33 7.22
C PHE A 294 -25.09 47.73 5.83
N SER A 295 -26.25 47.98 5.21
CA SER A 295 -26.51 47.63 3.81
C SER A 295 -25.99 48.71 2.86
N GLU A 296 -25.87 48.38 1.56
CA GLU A 296 -25.58 49.38 0.51
C GLU A 296 -26.58 50.54 0.55
N LYS A 297 -27.88 50.23 0.69
CA LYS A 297 -28.93 51.26 0.85
C LYS A 297 -28.66 52.18 2.04
N THR A 298 -28.18 51.63 3.16
CA THR A 298 -27.85 52.41 4.36
C THR A 298 -26.73 53.38 4.06
N ILE A 299 -25.59 52.93 3.52
CA ILE A 299 -24.43 53.80 3.28
C ILE A 299 -24.69 54.86 2.21
N LEU A 300 -25.48 54.54 1.18
CA LEU A 300 -25.92 55.51 0.18
C LEU A 300 -26.80 56.60 0.82
N SER A 301 -27.68 56.24 1.76
CA SER A 301 -28.49 57.21 2.51
C SER A 301 -27.68 58.11 3.44
N LEU A 302 -26.45 57.70 3.77
CA LEU A 302 -25.49 58.46 4.58
C LEU A 302 -24.55 59.32 3.72
N GLY A 303 -24.64 59.23 2.39
CA GLY A 303 -23.85 60.04 1.46
C GLY A 303 -22.61 59.35 0.86
N ALA A 304 -22.44 58.04 1.07
CA ALA A 304 -21.48 57.27 0.27
C ALA A 304 -21.93 57.21 -1.20
N VAL A 305 -20.97 57.13 -2.13
CA VAL A 305 -21.24 57.05 -3.57
C VAL A 305 -20.47 55.87 -4.17
N LYS A 306 -21.12 55.03 -4.98
CA LYS A 306 -20.46 53.93 -5.66
C LYS A 306 -19.51 54.47 -6.74
N LYS A 307 -18.29 53.95 -6.79
CA LYS A 307 -17.27 54.32 -7.80
C LYS A 307 -17.52 53.63 -9.14
#